data_AF-A0A2G5K6L4-F1
#
_entry.id   AF-A0A2G5K6L4-F1
#
_cell.length_a   1.000
_cell.length_b   1.000
_cell.length_c   1.000
_cell.angle_alpha   90.00
_cell.angle_beta   90.00
_cell.angle_gamma   90.00
#
_symmetry.space_group_name_H-M   'P 1'
#
loop_
_entity.id
_entity.type
_entity.pdbx_description
1 polymer ?
#
loop_
_entity_poly.entity_id
_entity_poly.type
_entity_poly.pdbx_seq_one_letter_code
_entity_poly.pdbx_strand_id
1 'polypeptide(L)' 'MATLDLKKSVLNYIDNADDRLLKLIKALVETYQEEETDYEISEEHRKVLDQRLADHKANPDSGKDWKVLKPELRKKYGA' A
#
# COMPACT_ATOMS: atom_id res chain seq x y z
N MET A 1 -21.65 25.14 5.80
CA MET A 1 -22.80 25.08 4.87
C MET A 1 -22.51 24.13 3.70
N ALA A 2 -21.41 24.29 2.95
CA ALA A 2 -21.09 23.48 1.77
C ALA A 2 -21.16 21.93 1.92
N THR A 3 -20.67 21.36 3.02
CA THR A 3 -20.63 19.90 3.22
C THR A 3 -22.03 19.27 3.40
N LEU A 4 -22.94 20.01 4.01
CA LEU A 4 -24.32 19.56 4.26
C LEU A 4 -25.11 19.50 2.95
N ASP A 5 -24.92 20.48 2.08
CA ASP A 5 -25.55 20.55 0.77
C ASP A 5 -24.99 19.48 -0.16
N LEU A 6 -23.68 19.23 -0.12
CA LEU A 6 -23.04 18.14 -0.84
C LEU A 6 -23.59 16.77 -0.42
N LYS A 7 -23.70 16.52 0.90
CA LYS A 7 -24.24 15.25 1.41
C LYS A 7 -25.67 15.00 0.94
N LYS A 8 -26.52 16.04 0.95
CA LYS A 8 -27.91 15.95 0.46
C LYS A 8 -27.96 15.65 -1.03
N SER A 9 -27.11 16.29 -1.83
CA SER A 9 -27.03 16.06 -3.28
C SER A 9 -26.63 14.62 -3.60
N VAL A 10 -25.59 14.11 -2.92
CA VAL A 10 -25.13 12.72 -3.08
C VAL A 10 -26.22 11.71 -2.70
N LEU A 11 -26.92 11.93 -1.58
CA LEU A 11 -28.05 11.08 -1.18
C LEU A 11 -29.13 11.02 -2.26
N ASN A 12 -29.50 12.17 -2.83
CA ASN A 12 -30.51 12.22 -3.89
C ASN A 12 -30.07 11.45 -5.16
N TYR A 13 -28.77 11.43 -5.49
CA TYR A 13 -28.28 10.60 -6.59
C TYR A 13 -28.35 9.11 -6.28
N ILE A 14 -28.06 8.71 -5.04
CA ILE A 14 -28.13 7.31 -4.59
C ILE A 14 -29.57 6.81 -4.60
N ASP A 15 -30.53 7.61 -4.13
CA ASP A 15 -31.95 7.22 -4.04
C ASP A 15 -32.57 6.94 -5.42
N ASN A 16 -32.04 7.52 -6.49
CA ASN A 16 -32.51 7.36 -7.86
C ASN A 16 -31.57 6.52 -8.73
N ALA A 17 -30.50 5.95 -8.17
CA ALA A 17 -29.48 5.22 -8.91
C ALA A 17 -29.95 3.81 -9.31
N ASP A 18 -29.46 3.34 -10.46
CA ASP A 18 -29.59 1.94 -10.83
C ASP A 18 -28.50 1.08 -10.16
N ASP A 19 -28.67 -0.24 -10.22
CA ASP A 19 -27.75 -1.21 -9.62
C ASP A 19 -26.30 -1.04 -10.13
N ARG A 20 -26.14 -0.63 -11.39
CA ARG A 20 -24.82 -0.40 -11.99
C ARG A 20 -24.11 0.79 -11.34
N LEU A 21 -24.79 1.91 -11.18
CA LEU A 21 -24.24 3.10 -10.52
C LEU A 21 -23.96 2.84 -9.05
N LEU A 22 -24.85 2.14 -8.35
CA LEU A 22 -24.64 1.77 -6.94
C LEU A 22 -23.40 0.89 -6.75
N LYS A 23 -23.16 -0.09 -7.64
CA LYS A 23 -21.95 -0.93 -7.61
C LYS A 23 -20.67 -0.12 -7.82
N LEU A 24 -20.69 0.87 -8.71
CA LEU A 24 -19.55 1.75 -8.95
C LEU A 24 -19.25 2.64 -7.73
N ILE A 25 -20.28 3.25 -7.14
CA ILE A 25 -20.13 4.09 -5.94
C ILE A 25 -19.62 3.24 -4.78
N LYS A 26 -20.18 2.04 -4.57
CA LYS A 26 -19.73 1.11 -3.54
C LYS A 26 -18.25 0.77 -3.69
N ALA A 27 -17.81 0.39 -4.90
CA ALA A 27 -16.41 0.08 -5.15
C ALA A 27 -15.49 1.28 -4.87
N LEU A 28 -15.89 2.49 -5.28
CA LEU A 28 -15.12 3.71 -5.02
C LEU A 28 -14.98 3.99 -3.52
N VAL A 29 -16.07 3.86 -2.75
CA VAL A 29 -16.06 4.07 -1.30
C VAL A 29 -15.24 3.00 -0.60
N GLU A 30 -15.34 1.74 -1.01
CA GLU A 30 -14.54 0.64 -0.46
C GLU A 30 -13.04 0.87 -0.71
N THR A 31 -12.64 1.30 -1.90
CA THR A 31 -11.22 1.67 -2.17
C THR A 31 -10.76 2.86 -1.31
N TYR A 32 -11.59 3.89 -1.15
CA TYR A 32 -11.27 5.02 -0.27
C TYR A 32 -11.10 4.59 1.19
N GLN A 33 -11.86 3.61 1.65
CA GLN A 33 -11.77 3.06 3.01
C GLN A 33 -10.62 2.07 3.17
N GLU A 34 -10.25 1.33 2.13
CA GLU A 34 -9.09 0.44 2.12
C GLU A 34 -7.77 1.23 2.14
N GLU A 35 -7.69 2.39 1.48
CA GLU A 35 -6.54 3.30 1.64
C GLU A 35 -6.43 3.83 3.09
N GLU A 36 -7.54 3.88 3.83
CA GLU A 36 -7.59 4.20 5.27
C GLU A 36 -7.46 2.99 6.20
N THR A 37 -7.25 1.76 5.68
CA THR A 37 -6.67 0.73 6.56
C THR A 37 -5.22 1.11 6.83
N ASP A 38 -5.04 1.94 7.85
CA ASP A 38 -3.79 2.35 8.47
C ASP A 38 -3.01 1.09 8.88
N TYR A 39 -2.36 0.45 7.92
CA TYR A 39 -1.26 -0.44 8.22
C TYR A 39 -0.08 0.44 8.61
N GLU A 40 -0.15 0.96 9.83
CA GLU A 40 0.93 1.72 10.42
C GLU A 40 2.01 0.71 10.84
N ILE A 41 3.13 0.75 10.13
CA ILE A 41 4.29 -0.06 10.52
C ILE A 41 4.76 0.39 11.91
N SER A 42 5.10 -0.56 12.77
CA SER A 42 5.64 -0.21 14.08
C SER A 42 6.91 0.64 13.95
N GLU A 43 7.16 1.50 14.93
CA GLU A 43 8.40 2.31 14.98
C GLU A 43 9.66 1.44 14.92
N GLU A 44 9.60 0.22 15.45
CA GLU A 44 10.71 -0.75 15.34
C GLU A 44 10.96 -1.15 13.88
N HIS A 45 9.91 -1.48 13.14
CA HIS A 45 10.03 -1.82 11.72
C HIS A 45 10.47 -0.60 10.89
N ARG A 46 9.94 0.58 11.21
CA ARG A 46 10.35 1.83 10.57
C ARG A 46 11.84 2.09 10.75
N LYS A 47 12.35 1.95 11.97
CA LYS A 47 13.78 2.11 12.27
C LYS A 47 14.66 1.15 11.48
N VAL A 48 14.23 -0.10 11.30
CA VAL A 48 14.95 -1.08 10.47
C VAL A 48 14.98 -0.65 9.01
N LEU A 49 13.86 -0.14 8.47
CA LEU A 49 13.81 0.35 7.08
C LEU A 49 14.69 1.59 6.88
N ASP A 50 14.65 2.55 7.80
CA ASP A 50 15.46 3.75 7.76
C ASP A 50 16.96 3.42 7.78
N GLN A 51 17.36 2.46 8.62
CA GLN A 51 18.75 2.00 8.66
C GLN A 51 19.15 1.35 7.33
N ARG A 52 18.35 0.43 6.80
CA ARG A 52 18.65 -0.24 5.52
C ARG A 52 18.74 0.75 4.37
N LEU A 53 17.91 1.79 4.38
CA LEU A 53 17.95 2.86 3.39
C LEU A 53 19.23 3.70 3.52
N ALA A 54 19.64 4.03 4.74
CA ALA A 54 20.89 4.74 4.99
C ALA A 54 22.10 3.92 4.53
N ASP A 55 22.14 2.62 4.84
CA ASP A 55 23.21 1.71 4.45
C ASP A 55 23.32 1.60 2.92
N HIS A 56 22.19 1.47 2.22
CA HIS A 56 22.18 1.43 0.76
C HIS A 56 22.62 2.77 0.14
N LYS A 57 22.21 3.92 0.69
CA LYS A 57 22.68 5.23 0.21
C LYS A 57 24.18 5.41 0.40
N ALA A 58 24.73 4.92 1.52
CA ALA A 58 26.16 4.96 1.79
C ALA A 58 26.96 4.00 0.89
N ASN A 59 26.36 2.86 0.53
CA ASN A 59 27.00 1.87 -0.34
C ASN A 59 25.98 1.21 -1.30
N PRO A 60 25.66 1.86 -2.44
CA PRO A 60 24.62 1.40 -3.35
C PRO A 60 24.93 0.04 -4.00
N ASP A 61 26.22 -0.26 -4.16
CA ASP A 61 26.71 -1.49 -4.77
C ASP A 61 27.03 -2.59 -3.74
N SER A 62 26.63 -2.42 -2.48
CA SER A 62 26.78 -3.43 -1.42
C SER A 62 25.99 -4.72 -1.68
N GLY A 63 25.00 -4.67 -2.58
CA GLY A 63 24.22 -5.82 -3.01
C GLY A 63 25.02 -6.77 -3.91
N LYS A 64 24.65 -8.05 -3.89
CA LYS A 64 25.16 -9.04 -4.85
C LYS A 64 24.06 -9.42 -5.83
N ASP A 65 24.44 -9.61 -7.09
CA ASP A 65 23.53 -10.14 -8.10
C ASP A 65 23.02 -11.53 -7.68
N TRP A 66 21.72 -11.75 -7.83
CA TRP A 66 21.06 -12.98 -7.43
C TRP A 66 21.60 -14.22 -8.16
N LYS A 67 21.98 -14.09 -9.43
CA LYS A 67 22.56 -15.18 -10.22
C LYS A 67 23.91 -15.64 -9.67
N VAL A 68 24.63 -14.76 -8.98
CA VAL A 68 25.89 -15.08 -8.29
C VAL A 68 25.60 -15.63 -6.89
N LEU A 69 24.71 -14.99 -6.14
CA LEU A 69 24.43 -15.36 -4.75
C LEU A 69 23.75 -16.73 -4.62
N LYS A 70 22.80 -17.06 -5.50
CA LYS A 70 22.02 -18.30 -5.46
C LYS A 70 22.90 -19.57 -5.51
N PRO A 71 23.86 -19.75 -6.44
CA PRO A 71 24.73 -20.91 -6.44
C PRO A 71 25.69 -20.93 -5.23
N GLU A 72 26.16 -19.77 -4.74
CA GLU A 72 26.98 -19.70 -3.52
C GLU A 72 26.22 -20.24 -2.30
N LEU A 73 24.97 -19.81 -2.12
CA LEU A 73 24.12 -20.27 -1.02
C LEU A 73 23.80 -21.76 -1.14
N ARG A 74 23.48 -22.24 -2.34
CA ARG A 74 23.24 -23.66 -2.59
C ARG A 74 24.48 -24.50 -2.27
N LYS A 75 25.67 -24.05 -2.68
CA LYS A 75 26.93 -24.73 -2.36
C LYS A 75 27.20 -24.79 -0.85
N LYS A 76 26.83 -23.74 -0.12
CA LYS A 76 27.13 -23.61 1.31
C LYS A 76 26.12 -24.31 2.22
N TYR A 77 24.84 -24.30 1.86
CA TYR A 77 23.75 -24.73 2.74
C TYR A 77 22.81 -25.76 2.10
N GLY A 78 22.89 -25.99 0.80
CA GLY A 78 22.06 -26.94 0.07
C GLY A 78 22.65 -28.34 0.11
N ALA A 79 22.56 -29.00 1.27
CA ALA A 79 22.67 -30.46 1.36
C ALA A 79 21.51 -31.11 0.59
#